data_AF-A0A3S0HQJ9-F1
#
_entry.id   AF-A0A3S0HQJ9-F1
#
_cell.length_a   1.000
_cell.length_b   1.000
_cell.length_c   1.000
_cell.angle_alpha   90.00
_cell.angle_beta   90.00
_cell.angle_gamma   90.00
#
_symmetry.space_group_name_H-M   'P 1'
#
loop_
_entity.id
_entity.type
_entity.pdbx_description
1 polymer ?
#
loop_
_entity_poly.entity_id
_entity_poly.type
_entity_poly.pdbx_seq_one_letter_code
_entity_poly.pdbx_strand_id
1 'polypeptide(L)' 'MDPEQYLIADEECVLDVSKAERQLGWVPQYRDEDMLIAAYSEYRAKKDGHAVATKQVPAE' A
#
# COMPACT_ATOMS: atom_id res chain seq x y z
N MET A 1 16.24 -19.68 -0.02
CA MET A 1 15.31 -19.03 -0.96
C MET A 1 14.59 -20.15 -1.66
N ASP A 2 13.29 -20.30 -1.40
CA ASP A 2 12.48 -21.38 -1.95
C ASP A 2 12.28 -21.16 -3.47
N PRO A 3 12.53 -22.16 -4.33
CA PRO A 3 12.43 -22.02 -5.79
C PRO A 3 11.08 -21.49 -6.29
N GLU A 4 10.00 -21.84 -5.58
CA GLU A 4 8.63 -21.40 -5.89
C GLU A 4 8.45 -19.88 -5.78
N GLN A 5 9.23 -19.20 -4.94
CA GLN A 5 9.15 -17.74 -4.82
C GLN A 5 9.73 -17.00 -6.04
N TYR A 6 10.67 -17.62 -6.78
CA TYR A 6 11.14 -17.06 -8.04
C TYR A 6 10.10 -17.22 -9.15
N LEU A 7 9.31 -18.30 -9.12
CA LEU A 7 8.27 -18.56 -10.11
C LEU A 7 7.07 -17.61 -9.97
N ILE A 8 6.73 -17.22 -8.74
CA ILE A 8 5.66 -16.23 -8.47
C ILE A 8 6.09 -14.81 -8.86
N ALA A 9 7.40 -14.51 -8.84
CA ALA A 9 7.92 -13.18 -9.16
C ALA A 9 7.81 -12.82 -10.66
N ASP A 10 7.65 -13.81 -11.54
CA ASP A 10 7.46 -13.60 -12.99
C ASP A 10 5.97 -13.44 -13.38
N GLU A 11 5.05 -13.54 -12.41
CA GLU A 11 3.60 -13.42 -12.66
C GLU A 11 3.05 -12.09 -12.13
N GLU A 12 2.50 -11.27 -13.03
CA GLU A 12 1.78 -10.07 -12.64
C GLU A 12 0.36 -10.44 -12.18
N CYS A 13 0.18 -10.58 -10.88
CA CYS A 13 -1.12 -10.87 -10.28
C CYS A 13 -1.85 -9.57 -9.93
N VAL A 14 -2.86 -9.19 -10.73
CA VAL A 14 -3.72 -8.02 -10.50
C VAL A 14 -5.12 -8.46 -10.06
N LEU A 15 -5.65 -7.85 -9.01
CA LEU A 15 -7.00 -8.11 -8.51
C LEU A 15 -8.03 -7.16 -9.15
N ASP A 16 -9.08 -7.72 -9.76
CA ASP A 16 -10.25 -6.93 -10.17
C ASP A 16 -11.08 -6.51 -8.95
N VAL A 17 -11.16 -5.19 -8.72
CA VAL A 17 -11.92 -4.57 -7.63
C VAL A 17 -13.28 -4.01 -8.08
N SER A 18 -13.72 -4.29 -9.31
CA SER A 18 -14.97 -3.78 -9.89
C SER A 18 -16.22 -4.17 -9.08
N LYS A 19 -16.16 -5.29 -8.33
CA LYS A 19 -17.24 -5.67 -7.40
C LYS A 19 -17.38 -4.68 -6.24
N ALA A 20 -16.27 -4.21 -5.67
CA ALA A 20 -16.27 -3.26 -4.56
C ALA A 20 -16.81 -1.90 -5.02
N GLU A 21 -16.40 -1.45 -6.21
CA GLU A 21 -16.95 -0.23 -6.83
C GLU A 21 -18.47 -0.35 -6.99
N ARG A 22 -18.98 -1.44 -7.61
CA ARG A 22 -20.41 -1.60 -7.86
C ARG A 22 -21.26 -1.75 -6.60
N GLN A 23 -20.77 -2.46 -5.59
CA GLN A 23 -21.56 -2.80 -4.40
C GLN A 23 -21.45 -1.76 -3.29
N LEU A 24 -20.31 -1.09 -3.19
CA LEU A 24 -19.99 -0.20 -2.08
C LEU A 24 -19.71 1.24 -2.53
N GLY A 25 -19.69 1.51 -3.84
CA GLY A 25 -19.21 2.79 -4.36
C GLY A 25 -17.74 3.05 -4.04
N TRP A 26 -16.97 1.97 -3.78
CA TRP A 26 -15.59 2.09 -3.34
C TRP A 26 -14.71 2.63 -4.47
N VAL A 27 -13.93 3.66 -4.16
CA VAL A 27 -12.93 4.25 -5.05
C VAL A 27 -11.65 4.52 -4.27
N PRO A 28 -10.46 4.31 -4.86
CA PRO A 28 -9.20 4.61 -4.20
C PRO A 28 -9.09 6.11 -3.92
N GLN A 29 -8.77 6.46 -2.68
CA GLN A 29 -8.69 7.86 -2.24
C GLN A 29 -7.39 8.55 -2.65
N TYR A 30 -6.30 7.78 -2.76
CA TYR A 30 -4.95 8.30 -3.02
C TYR A 30 -4.33 7.58 -4.21
N ARG A 31 -3.49 8.29 -4.97
CA ARG A 31 -2.72 7.71 -6.07
C ARG A 31 -1.47 7.01 -5.51
N ASP A 32 -1.00 5.98 -6.20
CA ASP A 32 0.16 5.20 -5.76
C ASP A 32 1.43 6.05 -5.60
N GLU A 33 1.66 7.02 -6.49
CA GLU A 33 2.77 7.97 -6.42
C GLU A 33 2.78 8.75 -5.10
N ASP A 34 1.62 9.25 -4.67
CA ASP A 34 1.47 10.02 -3.44
C ASP A 34 1.74 9.14 -2.22
N MET A 35 1.28 7.88 -2.25
CA MET A 35 1.54 6.91 -1.18
C MET A 35 3.03 6.56 -1.06
N LEU A 36 3.74 6.41 -2.19
CA LEU A 36 5.19 6.15 -2.19
C LEU A 36 5.98 7.33 -1.57
N ILE A 37 5.60 8.56 -1.91
CA ILE A 37 6.22 9.77 -1.34
C ILE A 37 5.95 9.85 0.17
N ALA A 38 4.71 9.55 0.60
CA ALA A 38 4.34 9.53 2.01
C ALA A 38 5.16 8.50 2.79
N ALA A 39 5.28 7.27 2.27
CA ALA A 39 6.07 6.20 2.88
C ALA A 39 7.55 6.56 2.99
N TYR A 40 8.13 7.16 1.94
CA TYR A 40 9.52 7.62 1.98
C TYR A 40 9.74 8.74 3.00
N SER A 41 8.79 9.69 3.08
CA SER A 41 8.85 10.79 4.04
C SER A 41 8.79 10.28 5.48
N GLU A 42 7.92 9.30 5.76
CA GLU A 42 7.85 8.62 7.05
C GLU A 42 9.17 7.91 7.39
N TYR A 43 9.76 7.19 6.44
CA TYR A 43 11.05 6.53 6.62
C TYR A 43 12.18 7.52 6.96
N ARG A 44 12.25 8.64 6.23
CA ARG A 44 13.23 9.70 6.45
C ARG A 44 13.05 10.33 7.84
N ALA A 45 11.83 10.67 8.21
CA ALA A 45 11.52 11.23 9.53
C ALA A 45 11.96 10.28 10.66
N LYS A 46 11.69 8.97 10.53
CA LYS A 46 12.16 7.95 11.48
C LYS A 46 13.70 7.89 11.56
N LYS A 47 14.39 7.96 10.43
CA LYS A 47 15.87 8.00 10.40
C LYS A 47 16.46 9.26 11.02
N ASP A 48 15.80 10.40 10.81
CA ASP A 48 16.24 11.71 11.29
C ASP A 48 15.77 11.95 12.75
N GLY A 49 15.27 10.92 13.45
CA GLY A 49 14.88 10.97 14.87
C GLY A 49 13.58 11.72 15.16
N HIS A 50 12.78 12.02 14.13
CA HIS A 50 11.51 12.71 14.29
C HIS A 50 10.40 11.68 14.61
N ALA A 51 9.62 11.96 15.65
CA ALA A 51 8.46 11.15 16.00
C ALA A 51 7.39 11.31 14.91
N VAL A 52 7.16 10.25 14.13
CA VAL A 52 6.08 10.22 13.14
C VAL A 52 4.76 10.00 13.89
N ALA A 53 3.83 10.94 13.75
CA ALA A 53 2.50 10.81 14.32
C ALA A 53 1.72 9.72 13.57
N THR A 54 1.61 8.53 14.16
CA THR A 54 0.78 7.45 13.60
C THR A 54 -0.70 7.81 13.77
N LYS A 55 -1.37 8.20 12.69
CA LYS A 55 -2.84 8.13 12.64
C LYS A 55 -3.23 6.68 12.33
N GLN A 56 -3.45 5.89 13.38
CA GLN A 56 -4.10 4.59 13.23
C GLN A 56 -5.56 4.84 12.83
N VAL A 57 -5.93 4.42 11.62
CA VAL A 57 -7.33 4.31 11.22
C VAL A 57 -7.82 2.96 11.75
N PRO A 58 -8.95 2.90 12.49
CA PRO A 58 -9.49 1.63 12.98
C PRO A 58 -9.78 0.70 11.81
N ALA A 59 -9.39 -0.56 11.92
CA ALA A 59 -9.92 -1.62 11.07
C ALA A 59 -11.30 -1.99 11.60
N GLU A 60 -12.36 -1.59 10.90
CA GLU A 60 -13.72 -2.13 11.09
C GLU A 60 -13.84 -3.54 10.52
#